data_AF-A0A1C5MRS3-F1
#
_entry.id   AF-A0A1C5MRS3-F1
#
_cell.length_a   1.000
_cell.length_b   1.000
_cell.length_c   1.000
_cell.angle_alpha   90.00
_cell.angle_beta   90.00
_cell.angle_gamma   90.00
#
_symmetry.space_group_name_H-M   'P 1'
#
loop_
_entity.id
_entity.type
_entity.pdbx_description
1 polymer ?
#
loop_
_entity_poly.entity_id
_entity_poly.type
_entity_poly.pdbx_seq_one_letter_code
_entity_poly.pdbx_strand_id
1 'polypeptide(L)'
;MASSDIKLKCQEIYNAVIEQLQLVSNRTVEKINEMNPTLANTLHPTLPTIDDLKWVDVFKSVSITGDDDIPINKRGSGVKRLILINFFRAEAERKQEKAKSPGIIYAIEEPETAQHAYHQNLLIHALKELSKKDNIQVIITTHSSLILKQLTFDEVRLVKDAEQGKKIERINESQLPYPSLNEIAYTAFGDSSIEYHNELYSYIESEGWKRDFETGKPQIPYVKIIKNGTKIEQLIKTEIIRHQIHHPENTLNKPFTQEELNSSIQEMRIFIERHKAAKK
;
A
#
# COMPACT_ATOMS: atom_id res chain seq x y z
N MET A 1 -43.05 33.31 -25.35
CA MET A 1 -43.20 31.94 -24.81
C MET A 1 -42.24 31.05 -25.58
N ALA A 2 -41.34 30.32 -24.91
CA ALA A 2 -40.51 29.35 -25.61
C ALA A 2 -41.41 28.34 -26.35
N SER A 3 -41.15 28.10 -27.63
CA SER A 3 -41.91 27.14 -28.45
C SER A 3 -42.04 25.81 -27.70
N SER A 4 -43.24 25.22 -27.69
CA SER A 4 -43.50 23.91 -27.05
C SER A 4 -42.50 22.85 -27.50
N ASP A 5 -42.05 22.94 -28.75
CA ASP A 5 -41.10 22.02 -29.36
C ASP A 5 -39.71 22.12 -28.72
N ILE A 6 -39.31 23.32 -28.28
CA ILE A 6 -38.03 23.53 -27.59
C ILE A 6 -38.09 22.92 -26.19
N LYS A 7 -39.22 23.06 -25.48
CA LYS A 7 -39.41 22.42 -24.17
C LYS A 7 -39.37 20.90 -24.27
N LEU A 8 -40.00 20.33 -25.31
CA LEU A 8 -40.03 18.89 -25.56
C LEU A 8 -38.62 18.35 -25.84
N LYS A 9 -37.84 19.03 -26.68
CA LYS A 9 -36.44 18.68 -26.94
C LYS A 9 -35.55 18.78 -25.69
N CYS A 10 -35.73 19.82 -24.86
CA CYS A 10 -34.99 19.92 -23.60
C CYS A 10 -35.32 18.76 -22.64
N GLN A 11 -36.58 18.32 -22.60
CA GLN A 11 -37.01 17.18 -21.80
C GLN A 11 -36.41 15.86 -22.31
N GLU A 12 -36.39 15.66 -23.64
CA GLU A 12 -35.75 14.49 -24.26
C GLU A 12 -34.24 14.44 -23.96
N ILE A 13 -33.54 15.57 -24.11
CA ILE A 13 -32.11 15.67 -23.78
C ILE A 13 -31.89 15.42 -22.29
N TYR A 14 -32.73 15.99 -21.41
CA TYR A 14 -32.66 15.76 -19.97
C TYR A 14 -32.80 14.27 -19.64
N ASN A 15 -33.83 13.61 -20.17
CA ASN A 15 -34.07 12.19 -19.92
C ASN A 15 -32.87 11.34 -20.37
N ALA A 16 -32.33 11.61 -21.57
CA ALA A 16 -31.15 10.91 -22.08
C ALA A 16 -29.89 11.14 -21.21
N VAL A 17 -29.69 12.36 -20.72
CA VAL A 17 -28.57 12.70 -19.82
C VAL A 17 -28.72 11.95 -18.49
N ILE A 18 -29.89 12.00 -17.86
CA ILE A 18 -30.15 11.36 -16.56
C ILE A 18 -30.00 9.85 -16.65
N GLU A 19 -30.51 9.22 -17.72
CA GLU A 19 -30.34 7.79 -17.96
C GLU A 19 -28.85 7.40 -18.04
N GLN A 20 -28.04 8.17 -18.78
CA GLN A 20 -26.60 7.92 -18.85
C GLN A 20 -25.89 8.16 -17.50
N LEU A 21 -26.27 9.20 -16.76
CA LEU A 21 -25.71 9.48 -15.44
C LEU A 21 -26.01 8.38 -14.44
N GLN A 22 -27.24 7.84 -14.47
CA GLN A 22 -27.65 6.75 -13.61
C GLN A 22 -26.89 5.46 -13.95
N LEU A 23 -26.73 5.16 -15.24
CA LEU A 23 -25.96 4.00 -15.69
C LEU A 23 -24.49 4.06 -15.26
N VAL A 24 -23.85 5.22 -15.39
CA VAL A 24 -22.46 5.43 -14.98
C VAL A 24 -22.33 5.36 -13.45
N SER A 25 -23.27 5.96 -12.71
CA SER A 25 -23.25 5.96 -11.25
C SER A 25 -23.43 4.55 -10.69
N ASN A 26 -24.39 3.78 -11.19
CA ASN A 26 -24.64 2.40 -10.78
C ASN A 26 -23.40 1.52 -10.99
N ARG A 27 -22.78 1.60 -12.17
CA ARG A 27 -21.54 0.89 -12.48
C ARG A 27 -20.41 1.29 -11.54
N THR A 28 -20.29 2.57 -11.22
CA THR A 28 -19.26 3.07 -10.30
C THR A 28 -19.49 2.51 -8.89
N VAL A 29 -20.73 2.52 -8.40
CA VAL A 29 -21.10 1.93 -7.09
C VAL A 29 -20.82 0.42 -7.08
N GLU A 30 -21.13 -0.32 -8.14
CA GLU A 30 -20.78 -1.74 -8.27
C GLU A 30 -19.27 -1.98 -8.15
N LYS A 31 -18.45 -1.17 -8.83
CA LYS A 31 -16.98 -1.28 -8.72
C LYS A 31 -16.47 -0.91 -7.34
N ILE A 32 -17.06 0.11 -6.71
CA ILE A 32 -16.77 0.42 -5.32
C ILE A 32 -17.18 -0.76 -4.43
N ASN A 33 -18.28 -1.45 -4.69
CA ASN A 33 -18.72 -2.60 -3.90
C ASN A 33 -17.74 -3.78 -3.99
N GLU A 34 -17.16 -4.02 -5.16
CA GLU A 34 -16.07 -5.01 -5.32
C GLU A 34 -14.85 -4.67 -4.44
N MET A 35 -14.62 -3.37 -4.19
CA MET A 35 -13.49 -2.90 -3.40
C MET A 35 -13.85 -2.74 -1.93
N ASN A 36 -14.79 -1.87 -1.58
CA ASN A 36 -15.22 -1.54 -0.22
C ASN A 36 -16.75 -1.64 -0.09
N PRO A 37 -17.28 -2.82 0.29
CA PRO A 37 -18.72 -3.04 0.41
C PRO A 37 -19.40 -2.10 1.41
N THR A 38 -18.72 -1.81 2.54
CA THR A 38 -19.24 -0.90 3.56
C THR A 38 -19.43 0.51 3.01
N LEU A 39 -18.48 1.01 2.23
CA LEU A 39 -18.62 2.31 1.57
C LEU A 39 -19.71 2.26 0.50
N ALA A 40 -19.74 1.21 -0.33
CA ALA A 40 -20.71 1.11 -1.43
C ALA A 40 -22.15 1.09 -0.93
N ASN A 41 -22.42 0.40 0.18
CA ASN A 41 -23.75 0.37 0.80
C ASN A 41 -24.21 1.74 1.27
N THR A 42 -23.26 2.60 1.63
CA THR A 42 -23.56 3.98 2.01
C THR A 42 -23.64 4.91 0.82
N LEU A 43 -23.52 4.47 -0.44
CA LEU A 43 -23.47 5.34 -1.62
C LEU A 43 -24.72 5.14 -2.49
N HIS A 44 -25.46 6.23 -2.69
CA HIS A 44 -26.66 6.29 -3.50
C HIS A 44 -26.53 7.38 -4.56
N PRO A 45 -26.71 7.06 -5.85
CA PRO A 45 -26.70 8.07 -6.91
C PRO A 45 -27.80 9.10 -6.66
N THR A 46 -27.44 10.38 -6.51
CA THR A 46 -28.42 11.48 -6.57
C THR A 46 -28.40 12.05 -7.97
N LEU A 47 -29.59 12.06 -8.59
CA LEU A 47 -29.78 12.60 -9.92
C LEU A 47 -30.39 14.01 -9.76
N PRO A 48 -29.79 15.05 -10.38
CA PRO A 48 -30.37 16.39 -10.35
C PRO A 48 -31.72 16.43 -11.08
N THR A 49 -32.65 17.24 -10.59
CA THR A 49 -33.92 17.51 -11.30
C THR A 49 -33.67 18.44 -12.50
N ILE A 50 -34.63 18.54 -13.43
CA ILE A 50 -34.47 19.39 -14.63
C ILE A 50 -34.26 20.86 -14.29
N ASP A 51 -34.80 21.30 -13.15
CA ASP A 51 -34.70 22.68 -12.66
C ASP A 51 -33.37 22.92 -11.91
N ASP A 52 -32.78 21.87 -11.32
CA ASP A 52 -31.47 21.91 -10.66
C ASP A 52 -30.30 21.66 -11.64
N LEU A 53 -30.61 21.18 -12.85
CA LEU A 53 -29.64 20.82 -13.87
C LEU A 53 -29.01 22.08 -14.50
N LYS A 54 -27.93 22.56 -13.90
CA LYS A 54 -27.07 23.57 -14.53
C LYS A 54 -26.38 22.95 -15.74
N TRP A 55 -26.89 23.16 -16.95
CA TRP A 55 -26.35 22.60 -18.20
C TRP A 55 -24.84 22.75 -18.40
N VAL A 56 -24.26 23.84 -17.88
CA VAL A 56 -22.82 24.13 -17.89
C VAL A 56 -22.01 23.21 -16.95
N ASP A 57 -22.66 22.69 -15.91
CA ASP A 57 -22.09 21.87 -14.85
C ASP A 57 -22.67 20.43 -14.83
N VAL A 58 -23.46 20.02 -15.83
CA VAL A 58 -24.06 18.66 -15.94
C VAL A 58 -23.05 17.54 -15.72
N PHE A 59 -21.81 17.74 -16.19
CA PHE A 59 -20.72 16.78 -16.03
C PHE A 59 -19.95 16.93 -14.70
N LYS A 60 -20.16 18.02 -13.96
CA LYS A 60 -19.63 18.24 -12.60
C LYS A 60 -20.61 17.81 -11.51
N SER A 61 -21.92 17.78 -11.81
CA SER A 61 -22.99 17.44 -10.87
C SER A 61 -23.23 15.94 -10.71
N VAL A 62 -22.39 15.08 -11.29
CA VAL A 62 -22.40 13.63 -11.03
C VAL A 62 -21.82 13.39 -9.64
N SER A 63 -22.64 13.58 -8.62
CA SER A 63 -22.29 13.25 -7.24
C SER A 63 -22.90 11.90 -6.87
N ILE A 64 -22.06 10.89 -6.66
CA ILE A 64 -22.46 9.71 -5.89
C ILE A 64 -22.55 10.18 -4.42
N THR A 65 -23.73 10.53 -3.97
CA THR A 65 -24.01 10.88 -2.56
C THR A 65 -24.07 9.61 -1.72
N GLY A 66 -24.17 9.76 -0.41
CA GLY A 66 -24.36 8.61 0.46
C GLY A 66 -25.29 8.87 1.63
N ASP A 67 -25.57 7.85 2.46
CA ASP A 67 -26.67 7.73 3.44
C ASP A 67 -26.94 8.95 4.35
N ASP A 68 -25.98 9.85 4.54
CA ASP A 68 -26.12 11.08 5.35
C ASP A 68 -26.33 12.36 4.51
N ASP A 69 -26.71 12.26 3.23
CA ASP A 69 -26.75 13.37 2.26
C ASP A 69 -25.42 14.14 2.12
N ILE A 70 -24.30 13.56 2.59
CA ILE A 70 -22.97 14.16 2.48
C ILE A 70 -22.51 14.00 1.03
N PRO A 71 -22.44 15.08 0.23
CA PRO A 71 -22.00 14.97 -1.14
C PRO A 71 -20.51 14.62 -1.16
N ILE A 72 -20.05 13.95 -2.22
CA ILE A 72 -18.64 13.54 -2.41
C ILE A 72 -17.66 14.64 -2.01
N ASN A 73 -17.97 15.90 -2.35
CA ASN A 73 -17.13 17.06 -2.08
C ASN A 73 -16.89 17.33 -0.57
N LYS A 74 -17.74 16.83 0.32
CA LYS A 74 -17.62 16.92 1.78
C LYS A 74 -17.02 15.68 2.45
N ARG A 75 -16.75 14.61 1.69
CA ARG A 75 -16.10 13.40 2.23
C ARG A 75 -14.58 13.53 2.31
N GLY A 76 -13.96 12.72 3.18
CA GLY A 76 -12.51 12.67 3.35
C GLY A 76 -11.78 12.37 2.03
N SER A 77 -10.54 12.86 1.91
CA SER A 77 -9.74 12.74 0.68
C SER A 77 -9.60 11.29 0.19
N GLY A 78 -9.45 10.32 1.10
CA GLY A 78 -9.39 8.90 0.76
C GLY A 78 -10.67 8.37 0.09
N VAL A 79 -11.85 8.73 0.61
CA VAL A 79 -13.12 8.30 0.01
C VAL A 79 -13.28 8.87 -1.40
N LYS A 80 -12.93 10.15 -1.59
CA LYS A 80 -12.95 10.80 -2.91
C LYS A 80 -12.05 10.08 -3.92
N ARG A 81 -10.83 9.72 -3.51
CA ARG A 81 -9.85 9.04 -4.37
C ARG A 81 -10.33 7.63 -4.75
N LEU A 82 -10.92 6.89 -3.82
CA LEU A 82 -11.48 5.57 -4.08
C LEU A 82 -12.64 5.62 -5.08
N ILE A 83 -13.54 6.60 -4.96
CA ILE A 83 -14.63 6.81 -5.92
C ILE A 83 -14.06 7.14 -7.31
N LEU A 84 -13.07 8.04 -7.37
CA LEU A 84 -12.45 8.44 -8.64
C LEU A 84 -11.77 7.28 -9.37
N ILE A 85 -11.00 6.45 -8.66
CA ILE A 85 -10.35 5.26 -9.22
C ILE A 85 -11.41 4.31 -9.80
N ASN A 86 -12.49 4.06 -9.06
CA ASN A 86 -13.56 3.17 -9.50
C ASN A 86 -14.35 3.73 -10.70
N PHE A 87 -14.53 5.04 -10.78
CA PHE A 87 -15.14 5.68 -11.94
C PHE A 87 -14.29 5.47 -13.20
N PHE A 88 -12.98 5.75 -13.12
CA PHE A 88 -12.09 5.54 -14.27
C PHE A 88 -12.02 4.07 -14.69
N ARG A 89 -12.04 3.15 -13.72
CA ARG A 89 -12.11 1.71 -13.97
C ARG A 89 -13.38 1.33 -14.73
N ALA A 90 -14.55 1.79 -14.27
CA ALA A 90 -15.82 1.52 -14.92
C ALA A 90 -15.85 2.03 -16.38
N GLU A 91 -15.31 3.23 -16.63
CA GLU A 91 -15.24 3.80 -17.98
C GLU A 91 -14.23 3.10 -18.89
N ALA A 92 -13.08 2.68 -18.35
CA ALA A 92 -12.08 1.94 -19.09
C ALA A 92 -12.58 0.54 -19.50
N GLU A 93 -13.23 -0.19 -18.58
CA GLU A 93 -13.87 -1.48 -18.87
C GLU A 93 -14.98 -1.33 -19.92
N ARG A 94 -15.83 -0.28 -19.82
CA ARG A 94 -16.87 0.02 -20.82
C ARG A 94 -16.32 0.26 -22.22
N LYS A 95 -15.17 0.94 -22.33
CA LYS A 95 -14.51 1.20 -23.63
C LYS A 95 -13.94 -0.09 -24.22
N GLN A 96 -13.36 -0.96 -23.41
CA GLN A 96 -12.82 -2.25 -23.83
C GLN A 96 -13.88 -3.18 -24.39
N GLU A 97 -15.04 -3.28 -23.72
CA GLU A 97 -16.19 -4.07 -24.19
C GLU A 97 -16.69 -3.61 -25.57
N LYS A 98 -16.76 -2.30 -25.80
CA LYS A 98 -17.31 -1.72 -27.03
C LYS A 98 -16.35 -1.79 -28.22
N ALA A 99 -15.04 -1.66 -27.99
CA ALA A 99 -14.07 -1.47 -29.07
C ALA A 99 -13.44 -2.77 -29.62
N LYS A 100 -13.68 -3.94 -28.99
CA LYS A 100 -12.98 -5.21 -29.33
C LYS A 100 -11.45 -5.04 -29.51
N SER A 101 -10.83 -4.11 -28.77
CA SER A 101 -9.43 -3.67 -28.91
C SER A 101 -9.11 -2.63 -27.82
N PRO A 102 -7.85 -2.26 -27.57
CA PRO A 102 -6.63 -3.03 -27.26
C PRO A 102 -6.50 -3.15 -25.73
N GLY A 103 -5.35 -3.62 -25.20
CA GLY A 103 -5.15 -3.69 -23.75
C GLY A 103 -5.17 -2.34 -23.02
N ILE A 104 -5.51 -2.37 -21.73
CA ILE A 104 -5.57 -1.20 -20.84
C ILE A 104 -4.33 -1.18 -19.95
N ILE A 105 -3.68 -0.03 -19.85
CA ILE A 105 -2.63 0.22 -18.85
C ILE A 105 -3.17 1.22 -17.83
N TYR A 106 -3.31 0.78 -16.57
CA TYR A 106 -3.59 1.65 -15.44
C TYR A 106 -2.26 2.10 -14.83
N ALA A 107 -1.96 3.39 -14.86
CA ALA A 107 -0.82 3.98 -14.15
C ALA A 107 -1.35 4.87 -13.02
N ILE A 108 -1.12 4.46 -11.76
CA ILE A 108 -1.67 5.13 -10.58
C ILE A 108 -0.53 5.58 -9.67
N GLU A 109 -0.42 6.88 -9.47
CA GLU A 109 0.55 7.45 -8.54
C GLU A 109 0.01 7.39 -7.10
N GLU A 110 0.81 6.86 -6.18
CA GLU A 110 0.54 6.77 -4.74
C GLU A 110 -0.93 6.46 -4.43
N PRO A 111 -1.43 5.27 -4.80
CA PRO A 111 -2.82 4.88 -4.55
C PRO A 111 -3.20 4.95 -3.05
N GLU A 112 -2.23 4.85 -2.15
CA GLU A 112 -2.39 4.88 -0.69
C GLU A 112 -2.66 6.27 -0.07
N THR A 113 -2.44 7.37 -0.78
CA THR A 113 -2.48 8.70 -0.17
C THR A 113 -3.83 8.95 0.51
N ALA A 114 -3.79 9.39 1.78
CA ALA A 114 -4.96 9.66 2.62
C ALA A 114 -5.91 8.46 2.87
N GLN A 115 -5.41 7.23 2.75
CA GLN A 115 -6.13 6.01 3.11
C GLN A 115 -5.66 5.42 4.45
N HIS A 116 -6.61 4.90 5.23
CA HIS A 116 -6.31 4.03 6.37
C HIS A 116 -5.66 2.71 5.91
N ALA A 117 -4.77 2.12 6.72
CA ALA A 117 -4.02 0.91 6.36
C ALA A 117 -4.91 -0.25 5.86
N TYR A 118 -6.05 -0.46 6.51
CA TYR A 118 -7.05 -1.46 6.07
C TYR A 118 -7.52 -1.23 4.61
N HIS A 119 -7.77 0.02 4.23
CA HIS A 119 -8.20 0.36 2.87
C HIS A 119 -7.05 0.32 1.87
N GLN A 120 -5.81 0.58 2.29
CA GLN A 120 -4.64 0.38 1.43
C GLN A 120 -4.53 -1.10 1.01
N ASN A 121 -4.69 -2.03 1.95
CA ASN A 121 -4.64 -3.47 1.64
C ASN A 121 -5.72 -3.88 0.64
N LEU A 122 -6.93 -3.39 0.85
CA LEU A 122 -8.08 -3.68 -0.01
C LEU A 122 -7.89 -3.10 -1.43
N LEU A 123 -7.35 -1.89 -1.51
CA LEU A 123 -7.00 -1.23 -2.77
C LEU A 123 -5.94 -2.01 -3.54
N ILE A 124 -4.84 -2.40 -2.89
CA ILE A 124 -3.78 -3.18 -3.55
C ILE A 124 -4.30 -4.54 -3.99
N HIS A 125 -5.07 -5.23 -3.15
CA HIS A 125 -5.68 -6.50 -3.53
C HIS A 125 -6.54 -6.36 -4.80
N ALA A 126 -7.42 -5.35 -4.85
CA ALA A 126 -8.24 -5.09 -6.02
C ALA A 126 -7.41 -4.75 -7.28
N LEU A 127 -6.33 -3.99 -7.13
CA LEU A 127 -5.42 -3.69 -8.24
C LEU A 127 -4.67 -4.93 -8.74
N LYS A 128 -4.31 -5.86 -7.84
CA LYS A 128 -3.71 -7.16 -8.23
C LYS A 128 -4.73 -8.06 -8.93
N GLU A 129 -5.97 -8.12 -8.47
CA GLU A 129 -7.00 -8.88 -9.18
C GLU A 129 -7.30 -8.26 -10.55
N LEU A 130 -7.24 -6.93 -10.66
CA LEU A 130 -7.39 -6.23 -11.93
C LEU A 130 -6.25 -6.53 -12.91
N SER A 131 -4.99 -6.60 -12.44
CA SER A 131 -3.83 -6.91 -13.30
C SER A 131 -3.82 -8.35 -13.82
N LYS A 132 -4.61 -9.26 -13.24
CA LYS A 132 -4.77 -10.65 -13.71
C LYS A 132 -5.76 -10.78 -14.88
N LYS A 133 -6.56 -9.75 -15.17
CA LYS A 133 -7.50 -9.79 -16.29
C LYS A 133 -6.75 -9.68 -17.62
N ASP A 134 -7.31 -10.32 -18.64
CA ASP A 134 -6.72 -10.31 -19.99
C ASP A 134 -6.56 -8.89 -20.54
N ASN A 135 -5.40 -8.65 -21.13
CA ASN A 135 -5.05 -7.37 -21.73
C ASN A 135 -5.12 -6.20 -20.74
N ILE A 136 -4.85 -6.42 -19.44
CA ILE A 136 -4.73 -5.35 -18.45
C ILE A 136 -3.33 -5.35 -17.84
N GLN A 137 -2.71 -4.18 -17.76
CA GLN A 137 -1.50 -3.94 -16.99
C GLN A 137 -1.77 -2.87 -15.94
N VAL A 138 -1.25 -3.09 -14.73
CA VAL A 138 -1.34 -2.10 -13.65
C VAL A 138 0.08 -1.72 -13.24
N ILE A 139 0.36 -0.42 -13.18
CA ILE A 139 1.59 0.19 -12.73
C ILE A 139 1.23 1.14 -11.59
N ILE A 140 1.90 0.98 -10.46
CA ILE A 140 1.74 1.89 -9.32
C ILE A 140 3.09 2.45 -8.91
N THR A 141 3.09 3.68 -8.40
CA THR A 141 4.20 4.19 -7.59
C THR A 141 3.77 4.18 -6.13
N THR A 142 4.70 3.92 -5.22
CA THR A 142 4.40 3.87 -3.79
C THR A 142 5.64 4.20 -2.97
N HIS A 143 5.42 4.89 -1.86
CA HIS A 143 6.40 5.07 -0.78
C HIS A 143 6.04 4.24 0.46
N SER A 144 4.99 3.42 0.37
CA SER A 144 4.45 2.65 1.48
C SER A 144 5.13 1.29 1.60
N SER A 145 5.84 1.06 2.71
CA SER A 145 6.37 -0.27 3.03
C SER A 145 5.25 -1.30 3.27
N LEU A 146 4.05 -0.85 3.66
CA LEU A 146 2.87 -1.71 3.78
C LEU A 146 2.40 -2.25 2.42
N ILE A 147 2.48 -1.44 1.36
CA ILE A 147 2.17 -1.90 0.00
C ILE A 147 3.25 -2.84 -0.50
N LEU A 148 4.52 -2.49 -0.29
CA LEU A 148 5.65 -3.32 -0.71
C LEU A 148 5.54 -4.75 -0.13
N LYS A 149 5.11 -4.88 1.13
CA LYS A 149 4.89 -6.17 1.80
C LYS A 149 3.77 -7.03 1.18
N GLN A 150 2.97 -6.49 0.26
CA GLN A 150 1.88 -7.20 -0.43
C GLN A 150 2.25 -7.59 -1.87
N LEU A 151 3.45 -7.25 -2.33
CA LEU A 151 3.95 -7.50 -3.67
C LEU A 151 5.03 -8.59 -3.66
N THR A 152 5.24 -9.23 -4.80
CA THR A 152 6.35 -10.15 -5.04
C THR A 152 7.54 -9.42 -5.67
N PHE A 153 8.73 -10.03 -5.61
CA PHE A 153 9.97 -9.38 -6.08
C PHE A 153 9.94 -9.03 -7.57
N ASP A 154 9.32 -9.89 -8.37
CA ASP A 154 9.13 -9.69 -9.81
C ASP A 154 8.16 -8.55 -10.13
N GLU A 155 7.22 -8.25 -9.20
CA GLU A 155 6.26 -7.14 -9.28
C GLU A 155 6.90 -5.77 -8.94
N VAL A 156 8.10 -5.73 -8.34
CA VAL A 156 8.67 -4.48 -7.80
C VAL A 156 9.89 -4.00 -8.61
N ARG A 157 9.96 -2.69 -8.84
CA ARG A 157 11.12 -1.99 -9.41
C ARG A 157 11.51 -0.83 -8.51
N LEU A 158 12.80 -0.70 -8.23
CA LEU A 158 13.34 0.37 -7.40
C LEU A 158 13.85 1.50 -8.28
N VAL A 159 13.41 2.72 -8.00
CA VAL A 159 13.84 3.93 -8.70
C VAL A 159 14.73 4.74 -7.76
N LYS A 160 15.98 4.98 -8.15
CA LYS A 160 16.97 5.75 -7.37
C LYS A 160 17.51 6.93 -8.16
N ASP A 161 17.98 7.94 -7.43
CA ASP A 161 18.85 8.97 -8.00
C ASP A 161 20.22 8.38 -8.33
N ALA A 162 20.74 8.76 -9.50
CA ALA A 162 22.09 8.43 -9.97
C ALA A 162 22.79 9.71 -10.43
N GLU A 163 24.11 9.64 -10.65
CA GLU A 163 24.91 10.78 -11.11
C GLU A 163 24.35 11.43 -12.39
N GLN A 164 23.67 10.65 -13.24
CA GLN A 164 22.96 11.12 -14.43
C GLN A 164 21.51 10.64 -14.43
N GLY A 165 20.65 11.33 -13.67
CA GLY A 165 19.20 11.14 -13.69
C GLY A 165 18.71 10.01 -12.78
N LYS A 166 17.71 9.25 -13.24
CA LYS A 166 17.08 8.18 -12.47
C LYS A 166 17.52 6.82 -12.97
N LYS A 167 17.86 5.91 -12.05
CA LYS A 167 18.19 4.52 -12.33
C LYS A 167 17.04 3.62 -11.87
N ILE A 168 16.60 2.74 -12.77
CA ILE A 168 15.60 1.70 -12.46
C ILE A 168 16.35 0.38 -12.28
N GLU A 169 16.22 -0.22 -11.10
CA GLU A 169 16.85 -1.49 -10.77
C GLU A 169 15.77 -2.54 -10.45
N ARG A 170 16.01 -3.77 -10.89
CA ARG A 170 15.34 -4.92 -10.27
C ARG A 170 15.87 -5.07 -8.86
N ILE A 171 15.04 -5.59 -7.96
CA ILE A 171 15.57 -6.02 -6.68
C ILE A 171 16.40 -7.28 -6.94
N ASN A 172 17.70 -7.18 -6.70
CA ASN A 172 18.60 -8.31 -6.63
C ASN A 172 18.97 -8.57 -5.17
N GLU A 173 19.35 -9.80 -4.85
CA GLU A 173 19.74 -10.21 -3.50
C GLU A 173 20.79 -9.26 -2.90
N SER A 174 20.54 -8.86 -1.67
CA SER A 174 21.49 -8.24 -0.78
C SER A 174 21.34 -8.94 0.57
N GLN A 175 22.41 -8.96 1.37
CA GLN A 175 22.59 -9.58 2.69
C GLN A 175 22.02 -10.98 2.93
N LEU A 176 20.72 -11.22 2.82
CA LEU A 176 20.12 -12.55 2.97
C LEU A 176 20.35 -13.42 1.70
N PRO A 177 20.36 -14.77 1.82
CA PRO A 177 20.49 -15.69 0.69
C PRO A 177 19.14 -15.95 0.01
N TYR A 178 18.08 -15.26 0.45
CA TYR A 178 16.75 -15.32 -0.10
C TYR A 178 16.19 -13.89 -0.23
N PRO A 179 15.23 -13.69 -1.14
CA PRO A 179 14.59 -12.39 -1.29
C PRO A 179 13.81 -11.97 -0.03
N SER A 180 14.11 -10.79 0.54
CA SER A 180 13.38 -10.21 1.68
C SER A 180 12.72 -8.86 1.35
N LEU A 181 11.40 -8.77 1.55
CA LEU A 181 10.65 -7.51 1.40
C LEU A 181 11.04 -6.50 2.49
N ASN A 182 11.39 -7.00 3.67
CA ASN A 182 11.89 -6.20 4.78
C ASN A 182 13.26 -5.58 4.44
N GLU A 183 14.14 -6.32 3.77
CA GLU A 183 15.40 -5.79 3.28
C GLU A 183 15.24 -4.72 2.22
N ILE A 184 14.29 -4.91 1.29
CA ILE A 184 13.98 -3.88 0.29
C ILE A 184 13.43 -2.65 0.99
N ALA A 185 12.47 -2.82 1.91
CA ALA A 185 11.88 -1.71 2.64
C ALA A 185 12.97 -0.89 3.38
N TYR A 186 13.91 -1.58 4.02
CA TYR A 186 15.07 -0.94 4.63
C TYR A 186 15.94 -0.24 3.59
N THR A 187 16.30 -0.91 2.49
CA THR A 187 17.25 -0.38 1.50
C THR A 187 16.66 0.77 0.68
N ALA A 188 15.35 0.76 0.44
CA ALA A 188 14.63 1.76 -0.33
C ALA A 188 14.18 2.95 0.52
N PHE A 189 13.74 2.71 1.76
CA PHE A 189 13.06 3.71 2.59
C PHE A 189 13.71 3.94 3.96
N GLY A 190 14.75 3.18 4.32
CA GLY A 190 15.33 3.20 5.66
C GLY A 190 14.43 2.55 6.73
N ASP A 191 13.40 1.80 6.31
CA ASP A 191 12.43 1.19 7.22
C ASP A 191 13.08 0.10 8.09
N SER A 192 13.35 0.47 9.34
CA SER A 192 14.00 -0.39 10.34
C SER A 192 12.93 -1.15 11.12
N SER A 193 12.57 -2.33 10.63
CA SER A 193 11.49 -3.15 11.20
C SER A 193 12.00 -4.26 12.12
N ILE A 194 11.16 -4.67 13.08
CA ILE A 194 11.38 -5.82 13.94
C ILE A 194 11.49 -7.11 13.10
N GLU A 195 10.69 -7.21 12.04
CA GLU A 195 10.72 -8.36 11.13
C GLU A 195 12.07 -8.46 10.42
N TYR A 196 12.63 -7.34 9.93
CA TYR A 196 13.94 -7.36 9.27
C TYR A 196 15.05 -7.76 10.24
N HIS A 197 15.02 -7.19 11.44
CA HIS A 197 15.96 -7.56 12.50
C HIS A 197 15.90 -9.07 12.80
N ASN A 198 14.69 -9.62 12.88
CA ASN A 198 14.49 -11.04 13.12
C ASN A 198 15.00 -11.92 11.97
N GLU A 199 14.80 -11.54 10.71
CA GLU A 199 15.32 -12.26 9.55
C GLU A 199 16.84 -12.30 9.53
N LEU A 200 17.50 -11.14 9.71
CA LEU A 200 18.97 -11.05 9.76
C LEU A 200 19.55 -11.88 10.90
N TYR A 201 18.97 -11.76 12.09
CA TYR A 201 19.42 -12.49 13.26
C TYR A 201 19.23 -14.01 13.08
N SER A 202 18.07 -14.44 12.57
CA SER A 202 17.80 -15.85 12.30
C SER A 202 18.74 -16.42 11.23
N TYR A 203 19.12 -15.65 10.22
CA TYR A 203 20.11 -16.06 9.23
C TYR A 203 21.51 -16.24 9.83
N ILE A 204 21.96 -15.30 10.67
CA ILE A 204 23.25 -15.42 11.39
C ILE A 204 23.26 -16.68 12.27
N GLU A 205 22.15 -16.98 12.95
CA GLU A 205 22.00 -18.19 13.75
C GLU A 205 22.00 -19.47 12.90
N SER A 206 21.25 -19.51 11.79
CA SER A 206 21.17 -20.71 10.94
C SER A 206 22.50 -21.06 10.28
N GLU A 207 23.32 -20.06 9.99
CA GLU A 207 24.66 -20.24 9.43
C GLU A 207 25.72 -20.60 10.50
N GLY A 208 25.35 -20.58 11.78
CA GLY A 208 26.26 -20.85 12.90
C GLY A 208 27.23 -19.70 13.23
N TRP A 209 27.02 -18.51 12.67
CA TRP A 209 27.93 -17.36 12.81
C TRP A 209 27.69 -16.53 14.07
N LYS A 210 26.76 -16.95 14.94
CA LYS A 210 26.37 -16.21 16.15
C LYS A 210 27.57 -15.86 17.05
N ARG A 211 28.45 -16.83 17.33
CA ARG A 211 29.64 -16.61 18.18
C ARG A 211 30.60 -15.60 17.55
N ASP A 212 30.81 -15.70 16.24
CA ASP A 212 31.70 -14.80 15.52
C ASP A 212 31.12 -13.37 15.50
N PHE A 213 29.80 -13.24 15.37
CA PHE A 213 29.10 -11.95 15.44
C PHE A 213 29.22 -11.30 16.83
N GLU A 214 29.15 -12.08 17.90
CA GLU A 214 29.25 -11.59 19.29
C GLU A 214 30.66 -11.20 19.69
N THR A 215 31.67 -11.74 19.02
CA THR A 215 33.07 -11.59 19.41
C THR A 215 33.51 -10.12 19.38
N GLY A 216 34.05 -9.63 20.50
CA GLY A 216 34.57 -8.27 20.64
C GLY A 216 33.51 -7.17 20.80
N LYS A 217 32.22 -7.52 20.87
CA LYS A 217 31.14 -6.56 21.10
C LYS A 217 30.94 -6.24 22.58
N PRO A 218 30.51 -5.01 22.93
CA PRO A 218 30.21 -4.64 24.30
C PRO A 218 29.05 -5.48 24.85
N GLN A 219 29.27 -6.04 26.03
CA GLN A 219 28.22 -6.77 26.75
C GLN A 219 27.54 -5.86 27.76
N ILE A 220 26.21 -5.94 27.82
CA ILE A 220 25.36 -5.12 28.65
C ILE A 220 24.59 -6.05 29.60
N PRO A 221 24.49 -5.73 30.90
CA PRO A 221 23.69 -6.50 31.84
C PRO A 221 22.21 -6.52 31.42
N TYR A 222 21.62 -7.70 31.36
CA TYR A 222 20.22 -7.93 31.02
C TYR A 222 19.57 -8.83 32.07
N VAL A 223 18.43 -8.39 32.61
CA VAL A 223 17.64 -9.14 33.60
C VAL A 223 16.71 -10.08 32.86
N LYS A 224 17.01 -11.38 32.87
CA LYS A 224 16.21 -12.43 32.23
C LYS A 224 15.26 -13.06 33.24
N ILE A 225 13.99 -13.22 32.85
CA ILE A 225 13.01 -13.98 33.63
C ILE A 225 13.23 -15.47 33.38
N ILE A 226 13.30 -16.25 34.46
CA ILE A 226 13.40 -17.71 34.45
C ILE A 226 12.26 -18.29 35.31
N LYS A 227 12.01 -19.60 35.22
CA LYS A 227 10.89 -20.27 35.91
C LYS A 227 10.78 -19.93 37.40
N ASN A 228 11.91 -19.71 38.09
CA ASN A 228 11.97 -19.44 39.53
C ASN A 228 12.72 -18.12 39.86
N GLY A 229 12.41 -17.03 39.15
CA GLY A 229 12.92 -15.68 39.47
C GLY A 229 13.63 -15.01 38.31
N THR A 230 14.68 -14.23 38.61
CA THR A 230 15.43 -13.48 37.62
C THR A 230 16.91 -13.87 37.64
N LYS A 231 17.56 -13.78 36.48
CA LYS A 231 18.99 -13.99 36.31
C LYS A 231 19.58 -12.84 35.51
N ILE A 232 20.72 -12.30 35.94
CA ILE A 232 21.46 -11.32 35.15
C ILE A 232 22.36 -12.06 34.16
N GLU A 233 22.22 -11.77 32.88
CA GLU A 233 23.09 -12.25 31.80
C GLU A 233 23.80 -11.06 31.13
N GLN A 234 25.00 -11.30 30.61
CA GLN A 234 25.75 -10.30 29.87
C GLN A 234 25.54 -10.56 28.38
N LEU A 235 24.78 -9.68 27.72
CA LEU A 235 24.35 -9.88 26.34
C LEU A 235 24.76 -8.70 25.48
N ILE A 236 24.98 -8.95 24.19
CA ILE A 236 25.18 -7.86 23.23
C ILE A 236 23.84 -7.15 22.95
N LYS A 237 23.90 -5.90 22.48
CA LYS A 237 22.68 -5.10 22.22
C LYS A 237 21.70 -5.81 21.26
N THR A 238 22.19 -6.48 20.23
CA THR A 238 21.37 -7.25 19.27
C THR A 238 20.58 -8.38 19.96
N GLU A 239 21.20 -9.13 20.89
CA GLU A 239 20.51 -10.17 21.64
C GLU A 239 19.50 -9.59 22.62
N ILE A 240 19.78 -8.43 23.23
CA ILE A 240 18.82 -7.73 24.09
C ILE A 240 17.57 -7.36 23.29
N ILE A 241 17.74 -6.79 22.09
CA ILE A 241 16.62 -6.46 21.19
C ILE A 241 15.83 -7.72 20.84
N ARG A 242 16.50 -8.80 20.43
CA ARG A 242 15.87 -10.09 20.15
C ARG A 242 15.09 -10.62 21.36
N HIS A 243 15.67 -10.62 22.55
CA HIS A 243 15.00 -11.09 23.76
C HIS A 243 13.78 -10.24 24.11
N GLN A 244 13.84 -8.92 23.99
CA GLN A 244 12.69 -8.05 24.25
C GLN A 244 11.55 -8.27 23.23
N ILE A 245 11.87 -8.57 21.97
CA ILE A 245 10.88 -8.92 20.94
C ILE A 245 10.15 -10.23 21.28
N HIS A 246 10.88 -11.26 21.73
CA HIS A 246 10.32 -12.60 22.00
C HIS A 246 9.78 -12.79 23.42
N HIS A 247 10.17 -11.93 24.36
CA HIS A 247 9.72 -11.93 25.75
C HIS A 247 9.10 -10.58 26.14
N PRO A 248 7.99 -10.17 25.51
CA PRO A 248 7.35 -8.88 25.80
C PRO A 248 6.81 -8.78 27.24
N GLU A 249 6.63 -9.91 27.93
CA GLU A 249 6.27 -9.95 29.35
C GLU A 249 7.38 -9.43 30.27
N ASN A 250 8.64 -9.38 29.79
CA ASN A 250 9.78 -8.96 30.59
C ASN A 250 9.97 -7.44 30.55
N THR A 251 9.31 -6.74 31.47
CA THR A 251 9.37 -5.27 31.62
C THR A 251 10.52 -4.78 32.52
N LEU A 252 11.40 -5.68 32.97
CA LEU A 252 12.48 -5.36 33.93
C LEU A 252 13.68 -4.64 33.30
N ASN A 253 13.73 -4.56 31.98
CA ASN A 253 14.82 -3.95 31.23
C ASN A 253 14.32 -2.70 30.51
N LYS A 254 15.24 -1.74 30.27
CA LYS A 254 14.93 -0.57 29.46
C LYS A 254 14.53 -1.01 28.04
N PRO A 255 13.35 -0.58 27.53
CA PRO A 255 12.97 -0.85 26.14
C PRO A 255 14.02 -0.34 25.16
N PHE A 256 14.30 -1.11 24.11
CA PHE A 256 15.17 -0.65 23.03
C PHE A 256 14.54 0.53 22.28
N THR A 257 15.37 1.39 21.71
CA THR A 257 14.92 2.52 20.89
C THR A 257 14.93 2.17 19.40
N GLN A 258 14.25 2.99 18.58
CA GLN A 258 14.28 2.85 17.13
C GLN A 258 15.69 3.01 16.55
N GLU A 259 16.50 3.90 17.14
CA GLU A 259 17.91 4.09 16.77
C GLU A 259 18.75 2.84 17.08
N GLU A 260 18.53 2.21 18.24
CA GLU A 260 19.20 0.97 18.62
C GLU A 260 18.81 -0.20 17.70
N LEU A 261 17.54 -0.28 17.30
CA LEU A 261 17.06 -1.25 16.32
C LEU A 261 17.75 -1.07 14.96
N ASN A 262 17.79 0.17 14.46
CA ASN A 262 18.47 0.49 13.20
C ASN A 262 19.98 0.18 13.28
N SER A 263 20.66 0.57 14.36
CA SER A 263 22.08 0.26 14.58
C SER A 263 22.34 -1.25 14.56
N SER A 264 21.50 -2.04 15.26
CA SER A 264 21.61 -3.50 15.28
C SER A 264 21.43 -4.11 13.89
N ILE A 265 20.45 -3.63 13.11
CA ILE A 265 20.24 -4.05 11.72
C ILE A 265 21.49 -3.74 10.88
N GLN A 266 22.04 -2.52 10.96
CA GLN A 266 23.25 -2.13 10.22
C GLN A 266 24.45 -3.01 10.56
N GLU A 267 24.68 -3.27 11.84
CA GLU A 267 25.77 -4.14 12.29
C GLU A 267 25.63 -5.56 11.73
N MET A 268 24.42 -6.14 11.77
CA MET A 268 24.18 -7.47 11.20
C MET A 268 24.41 -7.50 9.69
N ARG A 269 23.94 -6.49 8.96
CA ARG A 269 24.17 -6.37 7.51
C ARG A 269 25.68 -6.31 7.19
N ILE A 270 26.42 -5.43 7.85
CA ILE A 270 27.88 -5.30 7.64
C ILE A 270 28.60 -6.61 7.95
N PHE A 271 28.21 -7.29 9.03
CA PHE A 271 28.77 -8.57 9.40
C PHE A 271 28.53 -9.64 8.33
N ILE A 272 27.28 -9.80 7.89
CA ILE A 272 26.90 -10.76 6.85
C ILE A 272 27.67 -10.51 5.55
N GLU A 273 27.79 -9.25 5.13
CA GLU A 273 28.52 -8.87 3.93
C GLU A 273 29.99 -9.29 3.99
N ARG A 274 30.67 -8.95 5.10
CA ARG A 274 32.07 -9.32 5.33
C ARG A 274 32.25 -10.84 5.37
N HIS A 275 31.34 -11.53 6.05
CA HIS A 275 31.44 -12.98 6.19
C HIS A 275 31.20 -13.70 4.85
N LYS A 276 30.30 -13.19 4.00
CA LYS A 276 30.10 -13.68 2.63
C LYS A 276 31.30 -13.39 1.74
N ALA A 277 31.92 -12.22 1.85
CA ALA A 277 33.11 -11.86 1.08
C ALA A 277 34.34 -12.72 1.43
N ALA A 278 34.52 -13.10 2.70
CA ALA A 278 35.61 -13.96 3.16
C ALA A 278 35.50 -15.43 2.70
N LYS A 279 34.33 -15.85 2.18
CA LYS A 279 34.07 -17.21 1.67
C LYS A 279 34.08 -17.31 0.13
N LYS A 280 34.26 -16.20 -0.59
CA LYS A 280 34.45 -16.16 -2.05
C LYS A 280 35.93 -16.20 -2.38
#